data_AF-A0A7G7KPM6-F1
#
_entry.id   AF-A0A7G7KPM6-F1
#
_cell.length_a   1.000
_cell.length_b   1.000
_cell.length_c   1.000
_cell.angle_alpha   90.00
_cell.angle_beta   90.00
_cell.angle_gamma   90.00
#
_symmetry.space_group_name_H-M   'P 1'
#
loop_
_entity.id
_entity.type
_entity.pdbx_description
1 polymer ?
#
loop_
_entity_poly.entity_id
_entity_poly.type
_entity_poly.pdbx_seq_one_letter_code
_entity_poly.pdbx_strand_id
1 'polypeptide(L)'
;MARATAATIADRVETLQQKILEGASNTVCIAYARHEWGVSRAQAYRLLKRAWHQIAEDIDRVGIDRREMLSWAIHQLQSAAGLALNQKNPGAVVGAIREMDVLLGLGASRNAPGQRWR
;
A
#
# COMPACT_ATOMS: atom_id res chain seq x y z
N MET A 1 33.22 -1.07 10.88
CA MET A 1 31.88 -1.59 11.23
C MET A 1 31.81 -3.06 10.88
N ALA A 2 31.44 -3.93 11.82
CA ALA A 2 31.28 -5.36 11.54
C ALA A 2 30.16 -5.57 10.49
N ARG A 3 30.37 -6.48 9.55
CA ARG A 3 29.39 -6.83 8.52
C ARG A 3 28.19 -7.47 9.22
N ALA A 4 26.99 -6.94 9.00
CA ALA A 4 25.77 -7.58 9.49
C ALA A 4 25.70 -9.02 8.93
N THR A 5 25.30 -9.97 9.78
CA THR A 5 25.11 -11.37 9.37
C THR A 5 23.91 -11.45 8.42
N ALA A 6 23.83 -12.54 7.65
CA ALA A 6 22.69 -12.77 6.75
C ALA A 6 21.36 -12.76 7.51
N ALA A 7 21.32 -13.34 8.71
CA ALA A 7 20.16 -13.34 9.60
C ALA A 7 19.76 -11.90 9.99
N THR A 8 20.71 -11.08 10.45
CA THR A 8 20.41 -9.68 10.79
C THR A 8 19.91 -8.88 9.59
N ILE A 9 20.37 -9.19 8.37
CA ILE A 9 19.84 -8.54 7.17
C ILE A 9 18.40 -8.97 6.90
N ALA A 10 18.07 -10.25 7.07
CA ALA A 10 16.71 -10.75 6.91
C ALA A 10 15.75 -10.10 7.91
N ASP A 11 16.07 -10.07 9.21
CA ASP A 11 15.24 -9.46 10.24
C ASP A 11 14.96 -7.97 9.96
N ARG A 12 15.97 -7.26 9.46
CA ARG A 12 15.83 -5.84 9.07
C ARG A 12 14.92 -5.66 7.88
N VAL A 13 15.01 -6.56 6.90
CA VAL A 13 14.13 -6.52 5.72
C VAL A 13 12.68 -6.80 6.14
N GLU A 14 12.44 -7.81 6.98
CA GLU A 14 11.12 -8.15 7.51
C GLU A 14 10.53 -6.99 8.33
N THR A 15 11.34 -6.34 9.17
CA THR A 15 10.90 -5.14 9.92
C THR A 15 10.49 -4.00 8.98
N LEU A 16 11.21 -3.79 7.88
CA LEU A 16 10.83 -2.77 6.89
C LEU A 16 9.58 -3.19 6.09
N GLN A 17 9.42 -4.47 5.77
CA GLN A 17 8.23 -5.01 5.13
C GLN A 17 6.99 -4.73 5.96
N GLN A 18 7.03 -5.05 7.26
CA GLN A 18 5.93 -4.79 8.17
C GLN A 18 5.55 -3.31 8.22
N LYS A 19 6.56 -2.41 8.28
CA LYS A 19 6.31 -0.96 8.24
C LYS A 19 5.65 -0.49 6.94
N ILE A 20 6.04 -1.05 5.79
CA ILE A 20 5.39 -0.74 4.50
C ILE A 20 3.91 -1.16 4.55
N LEU A 21 3.62 -2.36 5.06
CA LEU A 21 2.26 -2.90 5.15
C LEU A 21 1.38 -2.11 6.14
N GLU A 22 1.99 -1.51 7.16
CA GLU A 22 1.35 -0.55 8.07
C GLU A 22 1.12 0.84 7.45
N GLY A 23 1.56 1.06 6.21
CA GLY A 23 1.38 2.31 5.48
C GLY A 23 2.49 3.35 5.69
N ALA A 24 3.63 2.97 6.26
CA ALA A 24 4.76 3.89 6.40
C ALA A 24 5.34 4.27 5.03
N SER A 25 5.58 5.56 4.82
CA SER A 25 6.23 6.04 3.59
C SER A 25 7.69 5.58 3.49
N ASN A 26 8.22 5.49 2.27
CA ASN A 26 9.63 5.15 2.02
C ASN A 26 10.60 6.03 2.83
N THR A 27 10.32 7.33 2.95
CA THR A 27 11.15 8.27 3.71
C THR A 27 11.18 7.92 5.19
N VAL A 28 10.03 7.55 5.77
CA VAL A 28 9.92 7.11 7.16
C VAL A 28 10.71 5.82 7.38
N CYS A 29 10.58 4.83 6.49
CA CYS A 29 11.33 3.58 6.56
C CYS A 29 12.85 3.78 6.47
N ILE A 30 13.32 4.68 5.61
CA ILE A 30 14.75 5.03 5.50
C ILE A 30 15.26 5.73 6.75
N ALA A 31 14.50 6.70 7.27
CA ALA A 31 14.86 7.41 8.49
C ALA A 31 14.97 6.44 9.68
N TYR A 32 13.98 5.55 9.83
CA TYR A 32 13.97 4.48 10.82
C TYR A 32 15.22 3.60 10.70
N ALA A 33 15.51 3.04 9.53
CA ALA A 33 16.67 2.18 9.34
C ALA A 33 17.99 2.86 9.72
N ARG A 34 18.14 4.15 9.38
CA ARG A 34 19.34 4.92 9.73
C ARG A 34 19.46 5.17 11.22
N HIS A 35 18.35 5.51 11.89
CA HIS A 35 18.32 5.80 13.31
C HIS A 35 18.50 4.53 14.14
N GLU A 36 17.70 3.50 13.85
CA GLU A 36 17.64 2.26 14.62
C GLU A 36 18.88 1.38 14.42
N TRP A 37 19.39 1.29 13.19
CA TRP A 37 20.44 0.34 12.85
C TRP A 37 21.79 1.00 12.53
N GLY A 38 21.86 2.33 12.59
CA GLY A 38 23.07 3.09 12.28
C GLY A 38 23.57 2.91 10.85
N VAL A 39 22.74 2.43 9.92
CA VAL A 39 23.18 2.16 8.54
C VAL A 39 23.24 3.45 7.71
N SER A 40 24.10 3.44 6.68
CA SER A 40 24.14 4.53 5.72
C SER A 40 22.84 4.65 4.93
N ARG A 41 22.56 5.82 4.37
CA ARG A 41 21.36 6.04 3.54
C ARG A 41 21.29 5.08 2.35
N ALA A 42 22.42 4.84 1.68
CA ALA A 42 22.51 3.89 0.57
C ALA A 42 22.24 2.44 1.00
N GLN A 43 22.61 2.06 2.21
CA GLN A 43 22.29 0.74 2.75
C GLN A 43 20.82 0.63 3.18
N ALA A 44 20.25 1.68 3.76
CA ALA A 44 18.81 1.76 4.05
C ALA A 44 17.96 1.56 2.78
N TYR A 45 18.31 2.25 1.68
CA TYR A 45 17.64 2.03 0.38
C TYR A 45 17.76 0.59 -0.12
N ARG A 46 18.94 -0.05 0.06
CA ARG A 46 19.14 -1.46 -0.34
C ARG A 46 18.27 -2.43 0.45
N LEU A 47 18.14 -2.22 1.76
CA LEU A 47 17.24 -3.01 2.61
C LEU A 47 15.78 -2.78 2.21
N LEU A 48 15.39 -1.51 2.03
CA LEU A 48 14.03 -1.15 1.63
C LEU A 48 13.63 -1.74 0.28
N LYS A 49 14.54 -1.73 -0.71
CA LYS A 49 14.30 -2.36 -2.01
C LYS A 49 14.05 -3.87 -1.89
N ARG A 50 14.76 -4.56 -0.99
CA ARG A 50 14.54 -5.99 -0.73
C ARG A 50 13.18 -6.25 -0.09
N ALA A 51 12.77 -5.39 0.84
CA ALA A 51 11.45 -5.50 1.48
C ALA A 51 10.32 -5.36 0.46
N TRP A 52 10.40 -4.36 -0.43
CA TRP A 52 9.45 -4.22 -1.54
C TRP A 52 9.44 -5.42 -2.48
N HIS A 53 10.61 -6.00 -2.76
CA HIS A 53 10.69 -7.18 -3.60
C HIS A 53 10.01 -8.40 -2.97
N GLN A 54 10.20 -8.63 -1.66
CA GLN A 54 9.51 -9.70 -0.94
C GLN A 54 8.00 -9.51 -0.93
N ILE A 55 7.51 -8.29 -0.72
CA ILE A 55 6.07 -8.00 -0.82
C ILE A 55 5.53 -8.36 -2.21
N ALA A 56 6.26 -7.99 -3.27
CA ALA A 56 5.86 -8.33 -4.63
C ALA A 56 5.89 -9.85 -4.87
N GLU A 57 6.94 -10.54 -4.42
CA GLU A 57 7.03 -12.00 -4.51
C GLU A 57 5.90 -12.70 -3.73
N ASP A 58 5.54 -12.19 -2.56
CA ASP A 58 4.43 -12.73 -1.75
C ASP A 58 3.10 -12.58 -2.49
N ILE A 59 2.84 -11.40 -3.08
CA ILE A 59 1.65 -11.17 -3.91
C ILE A 59 1.62 -12.15 -5.10
N ASP A 60 2.73 -12.27 -5.80
CA ASP A 60 2.84 -13.15 -6.98
C ASP A 60 2.69 -14.63 -6.59
N ARG A 61 3.24 -15.05 -5.45
CA ARG A 61 3.19 -16.45 -4.96
C ARG A 61 1.83 -16.84 -4.41
N VAL A 62 1.12 -15.93 -3.75
CA VAL A 62 -0.27 -16.18 -3.36
C VAL A 62 -1.12 -16.44 -4.61
N GLY A 63 -0.68 -15.93 -5.76
CA GLY A 63 -1.29 -16.26 -7.05
C GLY A 63 -2.68 -15.65 -7.20
N ILE A 64 -2.94 -14.54 -6.48
CA ILE A 64 -4.21 -13.83 -6.54
C ILE A 64 -4.44 -13.41 -7.98
N ASP A 65 -5.49 -13.94 -8.59
CA ASP A 65 -5.81 -13.57 -9.95
C ASP A 65 -6.38 -12.13 -10.00
N ARG A 66 -6.38 -11.53 -11.19
CA ARG A 66 -6.87 -10.16 -11.36
C ARG A 66 -8.33 -9.98 -10.90
N ARG A 67 -9.16 -11.01 -11.03
CA ARG A 67 -10.58 -10.99 -10.62
C ARG A 67 -10.70 -11.06 -9.10
N GLU A 68 -9.92 -11.90 -8.44
CA GLU A 68 -9.87 -12.01 -6.98
C GLU A 68 -9.41 -10.70 -6.36
N MET A 69 -8.37 -10.07 -6.92
CA MET A 69 -7.91 -8.75 -6.46
C MET A 69 -8.97 -7.66 -6.71
N LEU A 70 -9.69 -7.72 -7.83
CA LEU A 70 -10.80 -6.81 -8.12
C LEU A 70 -11.96 -7.00 -7.13
N SER A 71 -12.36 -8.24 -6.86
CA SER A 71 -13.38 -8.59 -5.87
C SER A 71 -13.00 -8.09 -4.48
N TRP A 72 -11.75 -8.27 -4.08
CA TRP A 72 -11.24 -7.74 -2.81
C TRP A 72 -11.27 -6.21 -2.77
N ALA A 73 -10.80 -5.53 -3.83
CA ALA A 73 -10.83 -4.07 -3.91
C ALA A 73 -12.25 -3.50 -3.82
N ILE A 74 -13.23 -4.13 -4.50
CA ILE A 74 -14.65 -3.76 -4.41
C ILE A 74 -15.14 -3.90 -2.97
N HIS A 75 -14.84 -5.03 -2.30
CA HIS A 75 -15.22 -5.26 -0.92
C HIS A 75 -14.61 -4.23 0.04
N GLN A 76 -13.34 -3.88 -0.13
CA GLN A 76 -12.66 -2.86 0.67
C GLN A 76 -13.30 -1.48 0.50
N LEU A 77 -13.67 -1.11 -0.74
CA LEU A 77 -14.37 0.14 -1.02
C LEU A 77 -15.79 0.17 -0.40
N GLN A 78 -16.51 -0.95 -0.43
CA GLN A 78 -17.81 -1.09 0.27
C GLN A 78 -17.64 -0.89 1.78
N SER A 79 -16.64 -1.52 2.37
CA SER A 79 -16.33 -1.40 3.81
C SER A 79 -15.91 0.03 4.17
N ALA A 80 -15.07 0.67 3.37
CA ALA A 80 -14.66 2.06 3.54
C ALA A 80 -15.84 3.03 3.45
N ALA A 81 -16.77 2.82 2.51
CA ALA A 81 -18.00 3.60 2.41
C ALA A 81 -18.88 3.43 3.65
N GLY A 82 -19.04 2.20 4.17
CA GLY A 82 -19.77 1.94 5.41
C GLY A 82 -19.15 2.64 6.63
N LEU A 83 -17.82 2.59 6.76
CA LEU A 83 -17.09 3.31 7.82
C LEU A 83 -17.26 4.83 7.69
N ALA A 84 -17.13 5.38 6.48
CA ALA A 84 -17.30 6.81 6.22
C ALA A 84 -18.73 7.29 6.53
N LEU A 85 -19.74 6.46 6.26
CA LEU A 85 -21.13 6.74 6.62
C LEU A 85 -21.29 6.85 8.14
N ASN A 86 -20.72 5.93 8.90
CA ASN A 86 -20.73 5.96 10.37
C ASN A 86 -20.01 7.20 10.93
N GLN A 87 -18.96 7.67 10.24
CA GLN A 87 -18.22 8.88 10.60
C GLN A 87 -18.90 10.19 10.12
N LYS A 88 -20.08 10.11 9.51
CA LYS A 88 -20.80 11.26 8.93
C LYS A 88 -19.95 12.06 7.93
N ASN A 89 -19.10 11.35 7.17
CA ASN A 89 -18.24 11.96 6.16
C ASN A 89 -18.76 11.64 4.74
N PRO A 90 -19.72 12.41 4.21
CA PRO A 90 -20.33 12.13 2.92
C PRO A 90 -19.33 12.23 1.76
N GLY A 91 -18.29 13.06 1.88
CA GLY A 91 -17.24 13.17 0.86
C GLY A 91 -16.46 11.87 0.68
N ALA A 92 -16.10 11.22 1.79
CA ALA A 92 -15.41 9.93 1.75
C ALA A 92 -16.32 8.80 1.23
N VAL A 93 -17.63 8.81 1.56
CA VAL A 93 -18.62 7.87 0.99
C VAL A 93 -18.67 8.00 -0.54
N VAL A 94 -18.84 9.23 -1.04
CA VAL A 94 -18.90 9.50 -2.48
C VAL A 94 -17.58 9.12 -3.16
N GLY A 95 -16.43 9.40 -2.53
CA GLY A 95 -15.11 9.02 -3.03
C GLY A 95 -14.98 7.50 -3.21
N ALA A 96 -15.36 6.72 -2.20
CA ALA A 96 -15.31 5.25 -2.26
C ALA A 96 -16.25 4.67 -3.33
N ILE A 97 -17.48 5.19 -3.44
CA ILE A 97 -18.44 4.76 -4.47
C ILE A 97 -17.95 5.11 -5.88
N ARG A 98 -17.35 6.29 -6.07
CA ARG A 98 -16.84 6.72 -7.38
C ARG A 98 -15.68 5.83 -7.84
N GLU A 99 -14.77 5.47 -6.95
CA GLU A 99 -13.68 4.55 -7.30
C GLU A 99 -14.22 3.15 -7.63
N MET A 100 -15.29 2.72 -6.96
CA MET A 100 -15.98 1.47 -7.26
C MET A 100 -16.66 1.49 -8.63
N ASP A 101 -17.32 2.60 -9.01
CA ASP A 101 -17.88 2.81 -10.36
C ASP A 101 -16.80 2.74 -11.45
N VAL A 102 -15.60 3.25 -11.17
CA VAL A 102 -14.44 3.16 -12.08
C VAL A 102 -13.97 1.71 -12.22
N LEU A 103 -13.83 0.96 -11.12
CA LEU A 103 -13.38 -0.43 -11.12
C LEU A 103 -14.40 -1.38 -11.78
N LEU A 104 -15.69 -1.13 -11.58
CA LEU A 104 -16.78 -1.92 -12.17
C LEU A 104 -17.10 -1.53 -13.62
N GLY A 105 -16.59 -0.38 -14.10
CA GLY A 105 -16.81 0.09 -15.47
C GLY A 105 -18.24 0.54 -15.75
N LEU A 106 -19.01 0.90 -14.71
CA LEU A 106 -20.43 1.27 -14.85
C LEU A 106 -20.61 2.64 -15.53
N GLY A 107 -19.59 3.50 -15.51
CA GLY A 107 -19.53 4.72 -16.31
C GLY A 107 -20.48 5.84 -15.85
N ALA A 108 -21.17 5.66 -14.73
CA ALA A 108 -22.11 6.65 -14.19
C ALA A 108 -21.38 7.94 -13.80
N SER A 109 -20.15 7.84 -13.30
CA SER A 109 -19.36 9.01 -12.87
C SER A 109 -18.60 9.69 -14.01
N ARG A 110 -18.35 9.01 -15.14
CA ARG A 110 -17.63 9.58 -16.30
C ARG A 110 -18.52 10.47 -17.17
N ASN A 111 -19.83 10.22 -17.16
CA ASN A 111 -20.80 10.96 -17.95
C ASN A 111 -21.45 12.14 -17.18
N ALA A 112 -21.00 12.44 -15.97
CA ALA A 112 -21.47 13.61 -15.23
C ALA A 112 -20.99 14.90 -15.95
N PRO A 113 -21.89 15.77 -16.42
CA PRO A 113 -21.51 17.03 -17.06
C PRO A 113 -20.81 17.92 -16.02
N GLY A 114 -19.46 17.95 -16.06
CA GLY A 114 -18.66 18.79 -15.17
C GLY A 114 -17.27 18.26 -14.78
N GLN A 115 -16.96 16.97 -14.98
CA GLN A 115 -15.68 16.39 -14.53
C GLN A 115 -14.67 16.13 -15.64
N ARG A 116 -14.58 17.04 -16.62
CA ARG A 116 -13.61 16.90 -17.71
C ARG A 116 -12.26 17.59 -17.47
N TRP A 117 -12.10 18.32 -16.37
CA TRP A 117 -10.82 18.98 -16.03
C TRP A 117 -10.66 19.15 -14.52
N ARG A 118 -9.75 18.37 -13.93
CA ARG A 118 -8.82 18.73 -12.83
C ARG A 118 -8.02 17.50 -12.42
#